data_AF-A0A920DSI4-F1
#
_entry.id   AF-A0A920DSI4-F1
#
_cell.length_a   1.000
_cell.length_b   1.000
_cell.length_c   1.000
_cell.angle_alpha   90.00
_cell.angle_beta   90.00
_cell.angle_gamma   90.00
#
_symmetry.space_group_name_H-M   'P 1'
#
loop_
_entity.id
_entity.type
_entity.pdbx_description
1 polymer ?
#
loop_
_entity_poly.entity_id
_entity_poly.type
_entity_poly.pdbx_seq_one_letter_code
_entity_poly.pdbx_strand_id
1 'polypeptide(L)'
;MDNYSFLGAANTAFFEEIYQQYLKEPDSIDSSWRSFFQGYDFANEAYTEDELQALLPDSFKKEFKVINLIDAYRQRGHLFTNTNPVRQRRDYNPKLELSQFDLSDADLDIIFQAGTQCGIGAVSLKDIISHLKKVYCQSIGVEYMYIRDPKERNWIKNYIHQNDNQPNFTPDQKNKY
;
A
#
# COMPACT_ATOMS: atom_id res chain seq x y z
N MET A 1 20.69 13.57 30.67
CA MET A 1 20.62 12.39 31.56
C MET A 1 20.34 11.21 30.66
N ASP A 2 21.18 10.18 30.68
CA ASP A 2 20.97 8.99 29.87
C ASP A 2 19.73 8.25 30.38
N ASN A 3 18.69 8.17 29.55
CA ASN A 3 17.40 7.53 29.88
C ASN A 3 17.53 6.02 30.19
N TYR A 4 18.72 5.45 30.03
CA TYR A 4 19.02 4.03 30.19
C TYR A 4 20.14 3.77 31.21
N SER A 5 20.46 4.73 32.08
CA SER A 5 21.53 4.59 33.08
C SER A 5 21.36 3.38 34.02
N PHE A 6 20.13 2.88 34.20
CA PHE A 6 19.85 1.66 34.97
C PHE A 6 20.32 0.37 34.27
N LEU A 7 20.46 0.38 32.94
CA LEU A 7 20.95 -0.77 32.17
C LEU A 7 22.47 -0.94 32.29
N GLY A 8 23.21 0.16 32.52
CA GLY A 8 24.68 0.15 32.53
C GLY A 8 25.34 -0.32 33.83
N ALA A 9 24.58 -0.43 34.93
CA ALA A 9 25.10 -0.75 36.27
C ALA A 9 24.55 -2.06 36.87
N ALA A 10 23.64 -2.75 36.16
CA ALA A 10 23.00 -3.95 36.66
C ALA A 10 23.81 -5.21 36.31
N ASN A 11 23.98 -6.07 37.32
CA ASN A 11 24.62 -7.38 37.18
C ASN A 11 23.69 -8.29 36.35
N THR A 12 24.21 -9.07 35.40
CA THR A 12 23.41 -9.92 34.49
C THR A 12 22.46 -10.86 35.25
N ALA A 13 22.86 -11.27 36.46
CA ALA A 13 22.04 -12.07 37.36
C ALA A 13 20.75 -11.36 37.85
N PHE A 14 20.80 -10.03 38.03
CA PHE A 14 19.62 -9.25 38.44
C PHE A 14 18.57 -9.18 37.32
N PHE A 15 19.00 -9.00 36.07
CA PHE A 15 18.09 -9.01 34.93
C PHE A 15 17.39 -10.36 34.77
N GLU A 16 18.15 -11.46 34.93
CA GLU A 16 17.59 -12.81 34.89
C GLU A 16 16.55 -13.01 36.00
N GLU A 17 16.84 -12.57 37.23
CA GLU A 17 15.91 -12.70 38.36
C GLU A 17 14.59 -11.94 38.12
N ILE A 18 14.66 -10.68 37.68
CA ILE A 18 13.45 -9.89 37.39
C ILE A 18 12.68 -10.48 36.20
N TYR A 19 13.38 -11.01 35.18
CA TYR A 19 12.72 -11.67 34.05
C TYR A 19 12.03 -12.99 34.47
N GLN A 20 12.67 -13.80 35.32
CA GLN A 20 12.05 -15.00 35.89
C GLN A 20 10.81 -14.68 36.74
N GLN A 21 10.84 -13.55 37.46
CA GLN A 21 9.70 -13.07 38.21
C GLN A 21 8.57 -12.60 37.28
N TYR A 22 8.91 -11.87 36.21
CA TYR A 22 7.97 -11.48 35.16
C TYR A 22 7.26 -12.68 34.53
N LEU A 23 7.98 -13.78 34.22
CA LEU A 23 7.37 -14.99 33.64
C LEU A 23 6.37 -15.69 34.56
N LYS A 24 6.51 -15.54 35.90
CA LYS A 24 5.62 -16.18 36.89
C LYS A 24 4.45 -15.28 37.29
N GLU A 25 4.74 -14.02 37.58
CA GLU A 25 3.78 -13.06 38.08
C GLU A 25 4.12 -11.66 37.56
N PRO A 26 3.70 -11.32 36.31
CA PRO A 26 4.03 -10.05 35.67
C PRO A 26 3.63 -8.83 36.50
N ASP A 27 2.54 -8.94 37.26
CA ASP A 27 2.02 -7.88 38.10
C ASP A 27 2.86 -7.57 39.35
N SER A 28 3.78 -8.47 39.71
CA SER A 28 4.65 -8.34 40.89
C SER A 28 5.89 -7.46 40.66
N ILE A 29 6.19 -7.13 39.41
CA ILE A 29 7.31 -6.25 39.03
C ILE A 29 6.83 -4.87 38.61
N ASP A 30 7.75 -3.90 38.62
CA ASP A 30 7.47 -2.54 38.21
C ASP A 30 6.97 -2.45 36.75
N SER A 31 6.06 -1.51 36.50
CA SER A 31 5.43 -1.29 35.19
C SER A 31 6.44 -1.02 34.05
N SER A 32 7.57 -0.38 34.35
CA SER A 32 8.62 -0.11 33.36
C SER A 32 9.32 -1.40 32.91
N TRP A 33 9.65 -2.30 33.84
CA TRP A 33 10.23 -3.60 33.54
C TRP A 33 9.26 -4.50 32.79
N ARG A 34 7.98 -4.48 33.18
CA ARG A 34 6.94 -5.23 32.46
C ARG A 34 6.81 -4.77 31.01
N SER A 35 6.81 -3.45 30.79
CA SER A 35 6.74 -2.87 29.43
C SER A 35 7.99 -3.21 28.61
N PHE A 36 9.16 -3.20 29.25
CA PHE A 36 10.41 -3.60 28.62
C PHE A 36 10.40 -5.08 28.21
N PHE A 37 10.05 -6.00 29.12
CA PHE A 37 10.02 -7.43 28.81
C PHE A 37 8.92 -7.78 27.82
N GLN A 38 7.77 -7.13 27.87
CA GLN A 38 6.73 -7.29 26.85
C GLN A 38 7.25 -6.92 25.45
N GLY A 39 8.03 -5.82 25.33
CA GLY A 39 8.66 -5.44 24.07
C GLY A 39 9.81 -6.37 23.65
N TYR A 40 10.58 -6.88 24.61
CA TYR A 40 11.65 -7.85 24.39
C TYR A 40 11.10 -9.20 23.91
N ASP A 41 10.05 -9.71 24.55
CA ASP A 41 9.35 -10.93 24.16
C ASP A 41 8.74 -10.77 22.78
N PHE A 42 8.01 -9.66 22.54
CA PHE A 42 7.45 -9.35 21.23
C PHE A 42 8.51 -9.30 20.12
N ALA A 43 9.70 -8.77 20.41
CA ALA A 43 10.80 -8.71 19.44
C ALA A 43 11.49 -10.06 19.21
N ASN A 44 11.49 -10.95 20.22
CA ASN A 44 12.08 -12.28 20.13
C ASN A 44 11.08 -13.36 19.67
N GLU A 45 9.78 -13.09 19.73
CA GLU A 45 8.75 -13.91 19.13
C GLU A 45 8.88 -13.83 17.61
N ALA A 46 9.27 -14.96 17.02
CA ALA A 46 9.23 -15.15 15.58
C ALA A 46 7.77 -15.38 15.18
N TYR A 47 7.02 -14.31 14.95
CA TYR A 47 5.69 -14.42 14.37
C TYR A 47 5.79 -14.99 12.96
N THR A 48 4.94 -15.98 12.69
CA THR A 48 4.70 -16.42 11.32
C THR A 48 3.96 -15.33 10.54
N GLU A 49 4.09 -15.34 9.21
CA GLU A 49 3.34 -14.40 8.35
C GLU A 49 1.83 -14.48 8.62
N ASP A 50 1.31 -15.68 8.88
CA ASP A 50 -0.10 -15.92 9.16
C ASP A 50 -0.55 -15.26 10.48
N GLU A 51 0.27 -15.29 11.53
CA GLU A 51 -0.03 -14.65 12.81
C GLU A 51 -0.03 -13.13 12.70
N LEU A 52 0.96 -12.55 12.01
CA LEU A 52 0.99 -11.12 11.73
C LEU A 52 -0.22 -10.69 10.91
N GLN A 53 -0.59 -11.49 9.91
CA GLN A 53 -1.77 -11.20 9.10
C GLN A 53 -3.05 -11.29 9.94
N ALA A 54 -3.16 -12.23 10.89
CA ALA A 54 -4.31 -12.30 11.79
C ALA A 54 -4.43 -11.07 12.71
N LEU A 55 -3.30 -10.50 13.15
CA LEU A 55 -3.25 -9.34 14.06
C LEU A 55 -3.59 -8.00 13.38
N LEU A 56 -3.41 -7.89 12.07
CA LEU A 56 -3.67 -6.64 11.35
C LEU A 56 -5.18 -6.34 11.22
N PRO A 57 -5.62 -5.09 11.47
CA PRO A 57 -6.99 -4.68 11.21
C PRO A 57 -7.38 -4.89 9.75
N ASP A 58 -8.62 -5.31 9.49
CA ASP A 58 -9.10 -5.57 8.13
C ASP A 58 -9.04 -4.33 7.23
N SER A 59 -9.23 -3.13 7.78
CA SER A 59 -9.05 -1.86 7.06
C SER A 59 -7.63 -1.73 6.51
N PHE A 60 -6.64 -2.09 7.32
CA PHE A 60 -5.23 -2.04 6.94
C PHE A 60 -4.87 -3.10 5.89
N LYS A 61 -5.43 -4.31 6.00
CA LYS A 61 -5.29 -5.33 4.94
C LYS A 61 -5.83 -4.84 3.61
N LYS A 62 -6.99 -4.17 3.62
CA LYS A 62 -7.61 -3.62 2.41
C LYS A 62 -6.76 -2.53 1.76
N GLU A 63 -6.04 -1.71 2.52
CA GLU A 63 -5.07 -0.75 1.94
C GLU A 63 -4.06 -1.44 1.04
N PHE A 64 -3.46 -2.55 1.47
CA PHE A 64 -2.52 -3.31 0.63
C PHE A 64 -3.20 -3.91 -0.61
N LYS A 65 -4.44 -4.39 -0.48
CA LYS A 65 -5.22 -4.88 -1.62
C LYS A 65 -5.46 -3.78 -2.66
N VAL A 66 -5.75 -2.56 -2.22
CA VAL A 66 -5.91 -1.39 -3.11
C VAL A 66 -4.57 -0.98 -3.74
N ILE A 67 -3.45 -1.05 -3.00
CA ILE A 67 -2.11 -0.84 -3.56
C ILE A 67 -1.80 -1.87 -4.65
N ASN A 68 -2.09 -3.16 -4.41
CA ASN A 68 -1.93 -4.22 -5.39
C ASN A 68 -2.79 -3.99 -6.66
N LEU A 69 -4.02 -3.49 -6.48
CA LEU A 69 -4.88 -3.06 -7.59
C LEU A 69 -4.22 -1.94 -8.40
N ILE A 70 -3.74 -0.88 -7.74
CA ILE A 70 -3.03 0.24 -8.39
C ILE A 70 -1.83 -0.27 -9.21
N ASP A 71 -1.01 -1.14 -8.62
CA ASP A 71 0.16 -1.70 -9.30
C ASP A 71 -0.20 -2.59 -10.48
N ALA A 72 -1.32 -3.32 -10.40
CA ALA A 72 -1.83 -4.05 -11.55
C ALA A 72 -2.24 -3.12 -12.71
N TYR A 73 -2.89 -1.98 -12.45
CA TYR A 73 -3.17 -1.00 -13.50
C TYR A 73 -1.89 -0.45 -14.14
N ARG A 74 -0.85 -0.18 -13.35
CA ARG A 74 0.47 0.27 -13.85
C ARG A 74 1.15 -0.76 -14.75
N GLN A 75 1.10 -2.03 -14.34
CA GLN A 75 1.80 -3.10 -15.04
C GLN A 75 1.06 -3.56 -16.29
N ARG A 76 -0.26 -3.67 -16.24
CA ARG A 76 -1.06 -4.32 -17.29
C ARG A 76 -2.27 -3.52 -17.80
N GLY A 77 -2.49 -2.30 -17.32
CA GLY A 77 -3.60 -1.44 -17.78
C GLY A 77 -3.61 -1.19 -19.28
N HIS A 78 -2.43 -1.13 -19.91
CA HIS A 78 -2.25 -0.97 -21.36
C HIS A 78 -2.94 -2.08 -22.19
N LEU A 79 -3.13 -3.27 -21.62
CA LEU A 79 -3.84 -4.38 -22.28
C LEU A 79 -5.36 -4.12 -22.41
N PHE A 80 -5.91 -3.27 -21.53
CA PHE A 80 -7.34 -2.97 -21.41
C PHE A 80 -7.71 -1.61 -22.02
N THR A 81 -6.89 -1.11 -22.95
CA THR A 81 -7.06 0.22 -23.55
C THR A 81 -8.08 0.25 -24.70
N ASN A 82 -8.68 1.41 -24.92
CA ASN A 82 -9.58 1.70 -26.04
C ASN A 82 -8.82 2.18 -27.29
N THR A 83 -7.65 1.61 -27.58
CA THR A 83 -6.79 2.09 -28.68
C THR A 83 -7.15 1.55 -30.06
N ASN A 84 -8.10 0.61 -30.16
CA ASN A 84 -8.50 0.04 -31.45
C ASN A 84 -9.84 0.65 -31.91
N PRO A 85 -9.84 1.52 -32.94
CA PRO A 85 -11.05 2.20 -33.40
C PRO A 85 -11.97 1.33 -34.27
N VAL A 86 -11.48 0.17 -34.75
CA VAL A 86 -12.21 -0.66 -35.73
C VAL A 86 -12.95 -1.81 -35.05
N ARG A 87 -12.33 -2.42 -34.04
CA ARG A 87 -12.87 -3.61 -33.36
C ARG A 87 -12.50 -3.62 -31.89
N GLN A 88 -13.28 -4.38 -31.11
CA GLN A 88 -12.92 -4.70 -29.73
C GLN A 88 -11.53 -5.35 -29.67
N ARG A 89 -10.76 -5.00 -28.64
CA ARG A 89 -9.46 -5.63 -28.37
C ARG A 89 -9.65 -7.08 -27.93
N ARG A 90 -8.55 -7.83 -27.98
CA ARG A 90 -8.50 -9.19 -27.44
C ARG A 90 -8.88 -9.17 -25.98
N ASP A 91 -9.54 -10.24 -25.56
CA ASP A 91 -9.79 -10.44 -24.15
C ASP A 91 -8.51 -10.92 -23.44
N TYR A 92 -8.15 -10.25 -22.33
CA TYR A 92 -6.94 -10.54 -21.56
C TYR A 92 -7.28 -10.96 -20.14
N ASN A 93 -6.53 -11.94 -19.64
CA ASN A 93 -6.56 -12.41 -18.26
C ASN A 93 -5.16 -12.35 -17.65
N PRO A 94 -5.02 -12.12 -16.33
CA PRO A 94 -6.10 -11.83 -15.38
C PRO A 94 -6.68 -10.42 -15.56
N LYS A 95 -7.97 -10.27 -15.24
CA LYS A 95 -8.68 -8.99 -15.33
C LYS A 95 -8.20 -7.99 -14.27
N LEU A 96 -8.67 -6.75 -14.39
CA LEU A 96 -8.54 -5.68 -13.39
C LEU A 96 -9.83 -5.52 -12.58
N GLU A 97 -10.51 -6.65 -12.30
CA GLU A 97 -11.73 -6.69 -11.47
C GLU A 97 -11.39 -6.76 -9.98
N LEU A 98 -12.25 -6.19 -9.14
CA LEU A 98 -12.07 -6.14 -7.69
C LEU A 98 -11.88 -7.52 -7.04
N SER A 99 -12.61 -8.51 -7.54
CA SER A 99 -12.55 -9.89 -7.03
C SER A 99 -11.16 -10.54 -7.17
N GLN A 100 -10.32 -10.07 -8.10
CA GLN A 100 -8.94 -10.55 -8.26
C GLN A 100 -8.00 -10.04 -7.16
N PHE A 101 -8.46 -9.09 -6.34
CA PHE A 101 -7.70 -8.45 -5.27
C PHE A 101 -8.41 -8.61 -3.91
N ASP A 102 -9.36 -9.54 -3.81
CA ASP A 102 -10.19 -9.76 -2.61
C ASP A 102 -10.87 -8.46 -2.11
N LEU A 103 -11.35 -7.66 -3.07
CA LEU A 103 -12.18 -6.48 -2.89
C LEU A 103 -13.56 -6.73 -3.52
N SER A 104 -14.55 -5.98 -3.07
CA SER A 104 -15.95 -6.13 -3.50
C SER A 104 -16.61 -4.77 -3.73
N ASP A 105 -17.82 -4.77 -4.30
CA ASP A 105 -18.59 -3.55 -4.49
C ASP A 105 -18.94 -2.85 -3.17
N ALA A 106 -18.98 -3.58 -2.05
CA ALA A 106 -19.18 -3.02 -0.72
C ALA A 106 -18.02 -2.12 -0.27
N ASP A 107 -16.85 -2.23 -0.91
CA ASP A 107 -15.66 -1.44 -0.59
C ASP A 107 -15.57 -0.14 -1.39
N LEU A 108 -16.45 0.07 -2.39
CA LEU A 108 -16.35 1.18 -3.35
C LEU A 108 -16.38 2.57 -2.68
N ASP A 109 -17.23 2.74 -1.68
CA ASP A 109 -17.42 4.02 -0.98
C ASP A 109 -16.48 4.17 0.23
N ILE A 110 -15.64 3.18 0.52
CA ILE A 110 -14.62 3.26 1.60
C ILE A 110 -13.47 4.15 1.13
N ILE A 111 -13.01 5.03 2.02
CA ILE A 111 -11.88 5.93 1.78
C ILE A 111 -10.57 5.19 2.08
N PHE A 112 -9.63 5.25 1.13
CA PHE A 112 -8.32 4.62 1.24
C PHE A 112 -7.20 5.66 1.12
N GLN A 113 -6.17 5.52 1.96
CA GLN A 113 -4.92 6.29 1.88
C GLN A 113 -4.10 5.90 0.65
N ALA A 114 -4.30 4.69 0.12
CA ALA A 114 -3.67 4.21 -1.11
C ALA A 114 -3.81 5.18 -2.30
N GLY A 115 -4.84 6.03 -2.35
CA GLY A 115 -4.99 7.05 -3.40
C GLY A 115 -3.82 8.04 -3.47
N THR A 116 -3.05 8.22 -2.39
CA THR A 116 -1.79 9.00 -2.39
C THR A 116 -0.75 8.45 -3.36
N GLN A 117 -0.75 7.13 -3.63
CA GLN A 117 0.11 6.50 -4.64
C GLN A 117 -0.17 7.01 -6.06
N CYS A 118 -1.38 7.51 -6.29
CA CYS A 118 -1.85 8.06 -7.56
C CYS A 118 -1.83 9.59 -7.59
N GLY A 119 -1.37 10.26 -6.53
CA GLY A 119 -1.32 11.73 -6.45
C GLY A 119 -2.67 12.40 -6.15
N ILE A 120 -3.72 11.64 -5.81
CA ILE A 120 -5.08 12.14 -5.58
C ILE A 120 -5.48 12.22 -4.10
N GLY A 121 -4.57 11.87 -3.19
CA GLY A 121 -4.81 11.89 -1.75
C GLY A 121 -5.68 10.73 -1.26
N ALA A 122 -6.23 10.87 -0.05
CA ALA A 122 -7.16 9.89 0.51
C ALA A 122 -8.55 10.08 -0.10
N VAL A 123 -9.03 9.09 -0.84
CA VAL A 123 -10.29 9.15 -1.59
C VAL A 123 -10.98 7.78 -1.61
N SER A 124 -12.22 7.73 -2.09
CA SER A 124 -12.97 6.48 -2.18
C SER A 124 -12.31 5.49 -3.16
N LEU A 125 -12.46 4.17 -2.92
CA LEU A 125 -12.00 3.15 -3.87
C LEU A 125 -12.57 3.36 -5.28
N LYS A 126 -13.84 3.77 -5.37
CA LYS A 126 -14.50 4.14 -6.62
C LYS A 126 -13.75 5.23 -7.38
N ASP A 127 -13.31 6.28 -6.68
CA ASP A 127 -12.57 7.38 -7.29
C ASP A 127 -11.17 6.94 -7.73
N ILE A 128 -10.50 6.09 -6.92
CA ILE A 128 -9.21 5.48 -7.30
C ILE A 128 -9.36 4.68 -8.60
N ILE A 129 -10.38 3.82 -8.71
CA ILE A 129 -10.61 3.02 -9.93
C ILE A 129 -10.91 3.92 -11.13
N SER A 130 -11.74 4.95 -10.93
CA SER A 130 -12.08 5.91 -11.99
C SER A 130 -10.83 6.62 -12.50
N HIS A 131 -9.97 7.08 -11.58
CA HIS A 131 -8.67 7.69 -11.89
C HIS A 131 -7.76 6.75 -12.69
N LEU A 132 -7.57 5.52 -12.21
CA LEU A 132 -6.72 4.53 -12.87
C LEU A 132 -7.22 4.16 -14.27
N LYS A 133 -8.54 4.01 -14.44
CA LYS A 133 -9.16 3.76 -15.75
C LYS A 133 -8.93 4.90 -16.73
N LYS A 134 -8.91 6.16 -16.28
CA LYS A 134 -8.58 7.31 -17.13
C LYS A 134 -7.10 7.30 -17.53
N VAL A 135 -6.20 7.07 -16.58
CA VAL A 135 -4.75 7.11 -16.81
C VAL A 135 -4.27 5.99 -17.73
N TYR A 136 -4.73 4.75 -17.50
CA TYR A 136 -4.12 3.55 -18.08
C TYR A 136 -4.96 2.81 -19.12
N CYS A 137 -6.26 3.07 -19.21
CA CYS A 137 -7.19 2.24 -20.00
C CYS A 137 -7.97 3.02 -21.07
N GLN A 138 -7.66 4.29 -21.32
CA GLN A 138 -8.31 5.09 -22.37
C GLN A 138 -7.64 4.85 -23.73
N SER A 139 -7.47 5.92 -24.51
CA SER A 139 -6.93 5.86 -25.88
C SER A 139 -5.40 5.77 -25.94
N ILE A 140 -4.72 5.79 -24.78
CA ILE A 140 -3.27 5.73 -24.66
C ILE A 140 -2.91 4.51 -23.81
N GLY A 141 -2.12 3.60 -24.37
CA GLY A 141 -1.49 2.50 -23.62
C GLY A 141 -0.13 2.91 -23.11
N VAL A 142 0.04 2.91 -21.80
CA VAL A 142 1.29 3.29 -21.14
C VAL A 142 2.02 2.06 -20.65
N GLU A 143 3.24 1.86 -21.14
CA GLU A 143 4.14 0.79 -20.71
C GLU A 143 5.46 1.42 -20.26
N TYR A 144 5.73 1.34 -18.96
CA TYR A 144 6.95 1.95 -18.38
C TYR A 144 7.53 1.15 -17.21
N MET A 145 6.79 0.17 -16.68
CA MET A 145 7.20 -0.58 -15.49
C MET A 145 8.45 -1.44 -15.69
N TYR A 146 8.83 -1.72 -16.95
CA TYR A 146 10.06 -2.42 -17.31
C TYR A 146 11.34 -1.58 -17.11
N ILE A 147 11.22 -0.26 -16.94
CA ILE A 147 12.35 0.64 -16.74
C ILE A 147 13.00 0.33 -15.38
N ARG A 148 14.33 0.18 -15.37
CA ARG A 148 15.07 -0.21 -14.17
C ARG A 148 15.32 0.97 -13.22
N ASP A 149 15.55 2.16 -13.77
CA ASP A 149 15.81 3.35 -12.95
C ASP A 149 14.53 3.79 -12.21
N PRO A 150 14.52 3.78 -10.86
CA PRO A 150 13.39 4.28 -10.09
C PRO A 150 13.09 5.76 -10.32
N LYS A 151 14.10 6.59 -10.64
CA LYS A 151 13.91 8.03 -10.91
C LYS A 151 13.09 8.24 -12.18
N GLU A 152 13.44 7.54 -13.26
CA GLU A 152 12.69 7.58 -14.52
C GLU A 152 11.27 7.05 -14.36
N ARG A 153 11.10 5.89 -13.71
CA ARG A 153 9.76 5.34 -13.42
C ARG A 153 8.90 6.31 -12.62
N ASN A 154 9.48 6.93 -11.58
CA ASN A 154 8.76 7.90 -10.76
C ASN A 154 8.45 9.18 -11.52
N TRP A 155 9.33 9.63 -12.42
CA TRP A 155 9.06 10.76 -13.28
C TRP A 155 7.86 10.49 -14.20
N ILE A 156 7.83 9.33 -14.89
CA ILE A 156 6.71 8.94 -15.75
C ILE A 156 5.42 8.82 -14.94
N LYS A 157 5.47 8.10 -13.81
CA LYS A 157 4.35 7.95 -12.88
C LYS A 157 3.78 9.32 -12.49
N ASN A 158 4.63 10.24 -12.04
CA ASN A 158 4.16 11.55 -11.61
C ASN A 158 3.61 12.37 -12.77
N TYR A 159 4.23 12.30 -13.95
CA TYR A 159 3.80 13.02 -15.15
C TYR A 159 2.40 12.59 -15.62
N ILE A 160 2.17 11.29 -15.81
CA ILE A 160 0.88 10.79 -16.33
C ILE A 160 -0.28 10.96 -15.35
N HIS A 161 0.02 11.04 -14.05
CA HIS A 161 -0.99 11.23 -13.01
C HIS A 161 -1.43 12.69 -12.81
N GLN A 162 -0.67 13.68 -13.33
CA GLN A 162 -0.99 15.10 -13.12
C GLN A 162 -2.34 15.55 -13.73
N ASN A 163 -2.75 14.93 -14.84
CA ASN A 163 -3.92 15.32 -15.62
C ASN A 163 -4.70 14.10 -16.13
N ASP A 164 -4.69 13.00 -15.36
CA ASP A 164 -5.33 11.72 -15.72
C ASP A 164 -4.86 11.15 -17.07
N ASN A 165 -3.66 11.53 -17.53
CA ASN A 165 -3.14 11.26 -18.87
C ASN A 165 -4.07 11.78 -19.99
N GLN A 166 -4.74 12.90 -19.75
CA GLN A 166 -5.65 13.54 -20.70
C GLN A 166 -5.21 14.98 -21.02
N PRO A 167 -5.08 15.34 -22.31
CA PRO A 167 -4.70 16.69 -22.68
C PRO A 167 -5.82 17.68 -22.32
N ASN A 168 -5.45 18.80 -21.72
CA ASN A 168 -6.37 19.90 -21.44
C ASN A 168 -6.23 20.99 -22.52
N PHE A 169 -6.87 20.75 -23.67
CA PHE A 169 -6.82 21.69 -24.80
C PHE A 169 -7.87 22.80 -24.69
N THR A 170 -7.46 24.03 -25.00
CA THR A 170 -8.38 25.16 -25.19
C THR A 170 -9.26 24.95 -26.45
N PRO A 171 -10.41 25.64 -26.57
CA PRO A 171 -11.24 25.55 -27.77
C PRO A 171 -10.47 25.83 -29.07
N ASP A 172 -9.58 26.82 -29.07
CA ASP A 172 -8.75 27.15 -30.24
C ASP A 172 -7.78 26.03 -30.60
N GLN A 173 -7.19 25.37 -29.60
CA GLN A 173 -6.34 24.19 -29.83
C GLN A 173 -7.15 23.03 -30.41
N LYS A 174 -8.37 22.79 -29.92
CA LYS A 174 -9.26 21.76 -30.46
C LYS A 174 -9.72 22.04 -31.88
N ASN A 175 -9.88 23.31 -32.28
CA ASN A 175 -10.26 23.66 -33.64
C ASN A 175 -9.09 23.53 -34.64
N LYS A 176 -7.86 23.46 -34.15
CA LYS A 176 -6.64 23.35 -34.96
C LYS A 176 -6.27 21.91 -35.32
N TYR A 177 -6.72 20.92 -34.53
CA TYR A 177 -6.39 19.50 -34.67
C TYR A 177 -7.64 18.66 -34.90
#